data_AF-A0A944XQM0-F1
#
_entry.id   AF-A0A944XQM0-F1
#
_cell.length_a   1.000
_cell.length_b   1.000
_cell.length_c   1.000
_cell.angle_alpha   90.00
_cell.angle_beta   90.00
_cell.angle_gamma   90.00
#
_symmetry.space_group_name_H-M   'P 1'
#
loop_
_entity.id
_entity.type
_entity.pdbx_description
1 polymer ?
#
loop_
_entity_poly.entity_id
_entity_poly.type
_entity_poly.pdbx_seq_one_letter_code
_entity_poly.pdbx_strand_id
1 'polypeptide(L)'
;MSEKIRVFAYNELLNEDFFKEKGFEYIDKFTVSLSAQRIVFNRLPPKGEGIEGQGLPNIEPTPNNAGMMEGVLYDMYDKFLPKLDEFYGYPTECTRKLMELNAHDFHTVKGIVYFAQPDKIGEKLKPSKDLMKLYRKSRKEHSMLYFARLMNTRTCD
;
A
#
# COMPACT_ATOMS: atom_id res chain seq x y z
N MET A 1 -21.49 -6.62 -17.61
CA MET A 1 -21.36 -7.22 -16.26
C MET A 1 -20.06 -6.73 -15.69
N SER A 2 -20.02 -6.35 -14.41
CA SER A 2 -18.78 -5.87 -13.76
C SER A 2 -17.88 -7.06 -13.45
N GLU A 3 -16.61 -6.96 -13.80
CA GLU A 3 -15.63 -8.01 -13.52
C GLU A 3 -15.09 -7.91 -12.09
N LYS A 4 -14.70 -9.04 -11.51
CA LYS A 4 -14.00 -9.06 -10.22
C LYS A 4 -12.52 -8.78 -10.44
N ILE A 5 -11.99 -7.84 -9.68
CA ILE A 5 -10.57 -7.50 -9.62
C ILE A 5 -10.05 -7.69 -8.21
N ARG A 6 -8.73 -7.82 -8.09
CA ARG A 6 -8.03 -7.88 -6.81
C ARG A 6 -7.04 -6.73 -6.70
N VAL A 7 -7.06 -6.02 -5.60
CA VAL A 7 -6.20 -4.84 -5.38
C VAL A 7 -5.47 -4.99 -4.05
N PHE A 8 -4.14 -4.93 -4.11
CA PHE A 8 -3.29 -5.05 -2.95
C PHE A 8 -3.04 -3.67 -2.32
N ALA A 9 -3.41 -3.52 -1.06
CA ALA A 9 -3.15 -2.34 -0.26
C ALA A 9 -1.99 -2.59 0.70
N TYR A 10 -1.05 -1.65 0.73
CA TYR A 10 0.06 -1.58 1.70
C TYR A 10 0.16 -0.20 2.37
N ASN A 11 -0.74 0.71 2.03
CA ASN A 11 -0.77 2.10 2.45
C ASN A 11 -1.92 2.37 3.42
N GLU A 12 -2.38 3.62 3.54
CA GLU A 12 -3.52 4.02 4.36
C GLU A 12 -4.80 3.23 4.09
N LEU A 13 -4.96 2.63 2.91
CA LEU A 13 -6.09 1.74 2.58
C LEU A 13 -6.08 0.42 3.36
N LEU A 14 -5.01 0.06 4.07
CA LEU A 14 -5.01 -1.03 5.07
C LEU A 14 -6.00 -0.75 6.21
N ASN A 15 -6.24 0.52 6.51
CA ASN A 15 -7.21 0.91 7.52
C ASN A 15 -8.62 0.83 6.93
N GLU A 16 -9.44 -0.09 7.45
CA GLU A 16 -10.78 -0.35 6.93
C GLU A 16 -11.74 0.84 7.06
N ASP A 17 -11.62 1.63 8.13
CA ASP A 17 -12.45 2.83 8.31
C ASP A 17 -12.09 3.88 7.25
N PHE A 18 -10.80 4.12 7.03
CA PHE A 18 -10.30 5.03 5.99
C PHE A 18 -10.68 4.53 4.58
N PHE A 19 -10.57 3.22 4.33
CA PHE A 19 -10.98 2.61 3.06
C PHE A 19 -12.45 2.90 2.75
N LYS A 20 -13.35 2.74 3.74
CA LYS A 20 -14.78 3.04 3.61
C LYS A 20 -15.06 4.55 3.53
N GLU A 21 -14.34 5.37 4.29
CA GLU A 21 -14.43 6.84 4.23
C GLU A 21 -14.07 7.38 2.84
N LYS A 22 -13.08 6.77 2.19
CA LYS A 22 -12.75 7.05 0.78
C LYS A 22 -13.81 6.52 -0.19
N GLY A 23 -14.86 5.86 0.29
CA GLY A 23 -16.00 5.38 -0.48
C GLY A 23 -15.67 4.19 -1.37
N PHE A 24 -14.77 3.31 -0.89
CA PHE A 24 -14.53 2.03 -1.51
C PHE A 24 -15.35 0.93 -0.80
N GLU A 25 -15.76 -0.07 -1.57
CA GLU A 25 -16.41 -1.28 -1.07
C GLU A 25 -15.68 -2.50 -1.62
N TYR A 26 -15.73 -3.61 -0.88
CA TYR A 26 -15.14 -4.88 -1.28
C TYR A 26 -16.13 -6.02 -1.07
N ILE A 27 -15.94 -7.10 -1.81
CA ILE A 27 -16.66 -8.36 -1.68
C ILE A 27 -16.05 -9.18 -0.55
N ASP A 28 -14.72 -9.28 -0.56
CA ASP A 28 -13.94 -9.97 0.46
C ASP A 28 -12.58 -9.28 0.66
N LYS A 29 -11.94 -9.54 1.80
CA LYS A 29 -10.56 -9.10 2.07
C LYS A 29 -9.80 -10.16 2.85
N PHE A 30 -8.52 -10.31 2.54
CA PHE A 30 -7.64 -11.20 3.27
C PHE A 30 -6.21 -10.66 3.25
N THR A 31 -5.45 -11.01 4.27
CA THR A 31 -4.05 -10.62 4.38
C THR A 31 -3.20 -11.52 3.51
N VAL A 32 -2.23 -10.93 2.82
CA VAL A 32 -1.30 -11.64 1.92
C VAL A 32 0.10 -11.08 2.11
N SER A 33 1.09 -11.81 1.60
CA SER A 33 2.47 -11.34 1.54
C SER A 33 2.95 -11.14 0.11
N LEU A 34 3.85 -10.17 -0.07
CA LEU A 34 4.55 -9.89 -1.32
C LEU A 34 6.05 -10.14 -1.13
N SER A 35 6.55 -11.18 -1.79
CA SER A 35 7.96 -11.61 -1.69
C SER A 35 8.92 -10.62 -2.33
N ALA A 36 10.14 -10.53 -1.80
CA ALA A 36 11.24 -9.72 -2.32
C ALA A 36 10.91 -8.23 -2.50
N GLN A 37 9.87 -7.74 -1.80
CA GLN A 37 9.49 -6.33 -1.75
C GLN A 37 9.50 -5.85 -0.29
N ARG A 38 9.73 -4.55 -0.10
CA ARG A 38 9.63 -3.87 1.19
C ARG A 38 8.81 -2.60 1.02
N ILE A 39 8.11 -2.23 2.08
CA ILE A 39 7.53 -0.90 2.20
C ILE A 39 8.63 0.13 2.50
N VAL A 40 8.55 1.26 1.82
CA VAL A 40 9.37 2.46 2.03
C VAL A 40 8.47 3.69 2.03
N PHE A 41 8.97 4.80 2.57
CA PHE A 41 8.22 6.06 2.64
C PHE A 41 8.94 7.13 1.82
N ASN A 42 9.05 6.88 0.52
CA ASN A 42 9.83 7.72 -0.40
C ASN A 42 9.02 8.32 -1.54
N ARG A 43 7.71 8.05 -1.63
CA ARG A 43 6.86 8.72 -2.61
C ARG A 43 6.67 10.17 -2.19
N LEU A 44 6.93 11.11 -3.10
CA LEU A 44 6.68 12.52 -2.88
C LEU A 44 5.17 12.77 -2.74
N PRO A 45 4.73 13.62 -1.81
CA PRO A 45 3.38 14.15 -1.83
C PRO A 45 3.11 14.90 -3.16
N PRO A 46 1.85 14.95 -3.62
CA PRO A 46 1.48 15.81 -4.74
C PRO A 46 1.93 17.27 -4.52
N LYS A 47 2.22 17.97 -5.61
CA LYS A 47 2.77 19.33 -5.54
C LYS A 47 1.84 20.27 -4.76
N GLY A 48 2.36 20.88 -3.70
CA GLY A 48 1.61 21.79 -2.84
C GLY A 48 0.87 21.09 -1.69
N GLU A 49 1.01 19.77 -1.57
CA GLU A 49 0.51 18.98 -0.46
C GLU A 49 1.65 18.48 0.43
N GLY A 50 1.32 18.14 1.68
CA GLY A 50 2.25 17.58 2.65
C GLY A 50 3.14 18.59 3.37
N ILE A 51 3.95 18.08 4.29
CA ILE A 51 4.92 18.85 5.09
C ILE A 51 6.36 18.56 4.66
N GLU A 52 7.30 19.42 5.06
CA GLU A 52 8.72 19.25 4.73
C GLU A 52 9.26 17.88 5.20
N GLY A 53 9.94 17.17 4.31
CA GLY A 53 10.49 15.84 4.57
C GLY A 53 9.45 14.72 4.64
N GLN A 54 8.17 14.98 4.34
CA GLN A 54 7.13 13.95 4.29
C GLN A 54 7.31 13.04 3.09
N GLY A 55 7.21 11.73 3.33
CA GLY A 55 7.16 10.68 2.34
C GLY A 55 5.89 9.85 2.50
N LEU A 56 5.22 9.61 1.37
CA LEU A 56 4.08 8.70 1.28
C LEU A 56 4.56 7.26 1.07
N PRO A 57 3.72 6.26 1.40
CA PRO A 57 4.08 4.86 1.23
C PRO A 57 4.32 4.50 -0.23
N ASN A 58 5.37 3.71 -0.45
CA ASN A 58 5.73 3.08 -1.71
C ASN A 58 6.31 1.69 -1.42
N ILE A 59 6.55 0.91 -2.47
CA ILE A 59 7.25 -0.38 -2.35
C ILE A 59 8.43 -0.45 -3.29
N GLU A 60 9.48 -1.12 -2.83
CA GLU A 60 10.71 -1.35 -3.59
C GLU A 60 11.20 -2.78 -3.41
N PRO A 61 11.95 -3.32 -4.38
CA PRO A 61 12.65 -4.58 -4.19
C PRO A 61 13.53 -4.55 -2.94
N THR A 62 13.62 -5.68 -2.24
CA THR A 62 14.60 -5.80 -1.16
C THR A 62 16.02 -5.89 -1.73
N PRO A 63 17.05 -5.35 -1.06
CA PRO A 63 18.41 -5.29 -1.60
C PRO A 63 19.03 -6.66 -1.97
N ASN A 64 18.52 -7.74 -1.40
CA ASN A 64 19.04 -9.10 -1.56
C ASN A 64 17.96 -10.11 -2.00
N ASN A 65 16.81 -9.63 -2.49
CA ASN A 65 15.63 -10.45 -2.82
C ASN A 65 15.12 -11.34 -1.66
N ALA A 66 15.55 -11.08 -0.43
CA ALA A 66 15.10 -11.79 0.75
C ALA A 66 14.03 -10.99 1.48
N GLY A 67 13.14 -11.71 2.16
CA GLY A 67 12.05 -11.12 2.93
C GLY A 67 10.76 -10.98 2.16
N MET A 68 9.74 -10.57 2.90
CA MET A 68 8.39 -10.36 2.40
C MET A 68 7.78 -9.19 3.15
N MET A 69 6.94 -8.44 2.45
CA MET A 69 6.08 -7.45 3.08
C MET A 69 4.64 -7.97 3.17
N GLU A 70 3.90 -7.49 4.15
CA GLU A 70 2.50 -7.87 4.35
C GLU A 70 1.57 -6.73 3.94
N GLY A 71 0.38 -7.08 3.48
CA GLY A 71 -0.69 -6.13 3.22
C GLY A 71 -2.03 -6.84 3.08
N VAL A 72 -3.03 -6.12 2.61
CA VAL A 72 -4.40 -6.63 2.43
C VAL A 72 -4.71 -6.71 0.95
N LEU A 73 -5.24 -7.85 0.50
CA LEU A 73 -5.81 -8.02 -0.82
C LEU A 73 -7.33 -7.86 -0.73
N TYR A 74 -7.87 -6.93 -1.50
CA TYR A 74 -9.30 -6.70 -1.60
C TYR A 74 -9.83 -7.31 -2.90
N ASP A 75 -10.81 -8.22 -2.77
CA ASP A 75 -11.61 -8.69 -3.89
C ASP A 75 -12.76 -7.70 -4.08
N MET A 76 -12.83 -7.05 -5.23
CA MET A 76 -13.82 -6.00 -5.49
C MET A 76 -14.25 -5.95 -6.95
N TYR A 77 -15.23 -5.11 -7.26
CA TYR A 77 -15.71 -4.91 -8.62
C TYR A 77 -14.86 -3.87 -9.37
N ASP A 78 -14.61 -4.12 -10.65
CA ASP A 78 -13.84 -3.26 -11.56
C ASP A 78 -14.34 -1.81 -11.65
N LYS A 79 -15.62 -1.56 -11.32
CA LYS A 79 -16.20 -0.21 -11.21
C LYS A 79 -15.43 0.73 -10.27
N PHE A 80 -14.69 0.18 -9.30
CA PHE A 80 -13.85 0.95 -8.38
C PHE A 80 -12.46 1.25 -8.91
N LEU A 81 -12.04 0.60 -9.99
CA LEU A 81 -10.70 0.77 -10.57
C LEU A 81 -10.41 2.23 -10.99
N PRO A 82 -11.32 2.98 -11.64
CA PRO A 82 -11.08 4.38 -11.95
C PRO A 82 -10.88 5.25 -10.71
N LYS A 83 -11.60 4.95 -9.63
CA LYS A 83 -11.49 5.68 -8.35
C LYS A 83 -10.19 5.35 -7.62
N LEU A 84 -9.72 4.12 -7.73
CA LEU A 84 -8.38 3.74 -7.26
C LEU A 84 -7.31 4.46 -8.08
N ASP A 85 -7.45 4.49 -9.41
CA ASP A 85 -6.53 5.21 -10.28
C ASP A 85 -6.45 6.69 -9.91
N GLU A 86 -7.58 7.34 -9.66
CA GLU A 86 -7.63 8.72 -9.16
C GLU A 86 -6.91 8.85 -7.80
N PHE A 87 -7.23 7.99 -6.83
CA PHE A 87 -6.61 8.00 -5.50
C PHE A 87 -5.08 7.85 -5.55
N TYR A 88 -4.57 6.98 -6.42
CA TYR A 88 -3.14 6.77 -6.60
C TYR A 88 -2.49 7.77 -7.58
N GLY A 89 -3.27 8.60 -8.25
CA GLY A 89 -2.81 9.48 -9.32
C GLY A 89 -2.26 8.73 -10.53
N TYR A 90 -2.82 7.58 -10.88
CA TYR A 90 -2.41 6.81 -12.05
C TYR A 90 -2.78 7.51 -13.37
N PRO A 91 -1.90 7.55 -14.39
CA PRO A 91 -0.55 6.96 -14.43
C PRO A 91 0.58 7.94 -14.06
N THR A 92 0.28 9.16 -13.62
CA THR A 92 1.28 10.24 -13.47
C THR A 92 2.05 10.19 -12.16
N GLU A 93 1.39 9.86 -11.05
CA GLU A 93 1.99 9.77 -9.71
C GLU A 93 2.42 8.34 -9.40
N CYS A 94 1.56 7.37 -9.76
CA CYS A 94 1.82 5.95 -9.63
C CYS A 94 1.59 5.23 -10.95
N THR A 95 2.33 4.14 -11.14
CA THR A 95 1.98 3.08 -12.09
C THR A 95 1.33 1.90 -11.35
N ARG A 96 0.77 0.94 -12.07
CA ARG A 96 0.23 -0.29 -11.48
C ARG A 96 0.65 -1.52 -12.28
N LYS A 97 0.89 -2.62 -11.59
CA LYS A 97 1.27 -3.91 -12.20
C LYS A 97 0.44 -5.03 -11.60
N LEU A 98 0.19 -6.07 -12.39
CA LEU A 98 -0.35 -7.33 -11.87
C LEU A 98 0.80 -8.14 -11.27
N MET A 99 0.74 -8.41 -9.97
CA MET A 99 1.79 -9.09 -9.21
C MET A 99 1.26 -10.36 -8.57
N GLU A 100 2.16 -11.31 -8.36
CA GLU A 100 1.89 -12.55 -7.64
C GLU A 100 2.13 -12.34 -6.13
N LEU A 101 1.12 -12.68 -5.34
CA LEU A 101 1.05 -12.52 -3.89
C LEU A 101 0.82 -13.89 -3.25
N ASN A 102 1.37 -14.11 -2.07
CA ASN A 102 1.18 -15.38 -1.35
C ASN A 102 0.07 -15.22 -0.31
N ALA A 103 -1.00 -16.01 -0.47
CA ALA A 103 -2.03 -16.17 0.55
C ALA A 103 -1.54 -17.10 1.68
N HIS A 104 -2.22 -17.06 2.83
CA HIS A 104 -1.83 -17.85 4.01
C HIS A 104 -1.92 -19.36 3.82
N ASP A 105 -2.72 -19.81 2.85
CA ASP A 105 -2.84 -21.21 2.46
C ASP A 105 -1.75 -21.66 1.47
N PHE A 106 -0.70 -20.83 1.30
CA PHE A 106 0.44 -21.03 0.40
C PHE A 106 0.10 -21.03 -1.09
N HIS A 107 -1.11 -20.63 -1.48
CA HIS A 107 -1.45 -20.43 -2.89
C HIS A 107 -1.05 -19.02 -3.35
N THR A 108 -0.64 -18.93 -4.60
CA THR A 108 -0.33 -17.66 -5.25
C THR A 108 -1.60 -17.06 -5.85
N VAL A 109 -1.84 -15.78 -5.58
CA VAL A 109 -2.94 -15.00 -6.14
C VAL A 109 -2.40 -13.80 -6.89
N LYS A 110 -3.03 -13.44 -8.01
CA LYS A 110 -2.67 -12.23 -8.76
C LYS A 110 -3.47 -11.04 -8.27
N GLY A 111 -2.80 -9.91 -8.05
CA GLY A 111 -3.41 -8.65 -7.60
C GLY A 111 -2.78 -7.43 -8.26
N ILE A 112 -3.58 -6.39 -8.46
CA ILE A 112 -3.13 -5.08 -8.92
C ILE A 112 -2.39 -4.41 -7.76
N VAL A 113 -1.15 -4.02 -8.01
CA VAL A 113 -0.29 -3.34 -7.05
C VAL A 113 0.14 -2.00 -7.64
N TYR A 114 0.00 -0.92 -6.88
CA TYR A 114 0.45 0.41 -7.27
C TYR A 114 1.89 0.65 -6.81
N PHE A 115 2.64 1.41 -7.61
CA PHE A 115 4.03 1.78 -7.35
C PHE A 115 4.20 3.25 -7.70
N ALA A 116 4.96 4.02 -6.91
CA ALA A 116 5.30 5.38 -7.30
C ALA A 116 6.07 5.39 -8.63
N GLN A 117 5.81 6.40 -9.47
CA GLN A 117 6.62 6.61 -10.67
C GLN A 117 8.06 7.03 -10.27
N PRO A 118 9.08 6.71 -11.10
CA PRO A 118 10.48 7.01 -10.76
C PRO A 118 10.76 8.49 -10.48
N ASP A 119 10.09 9.41 -11.17
CA ASP A 119 10.20 10.86 -10.98
C ASP A 119 9.42 11.40 -9.77
N LYS A 120 8.68 10.52 -9.09
CA LYS A 120 7.86 10.80 -7.90
C LYS A 120 8.45 10.20 -6.63
N ILE A 121 9.70 9.78 -6.70
CA ILE A 121 10.46 9.24 -5.57
C ILE A 121 11.49 10.27 -5.12
N GLY A 122 11.54 10.52 -3.81
CA GLY A 122 12.52 11.40 -3.18
C GLY A 122 13.43 10.66 -2.20
N GLU A 123 14.46 11.37 -1.72
CA GLU A 123 15.39 10.83 -0.74
C GLU A 123 15.13 11.39 0.66
N LYS A 124 15.54 10.62 1.69
CA LYS A 124 15.51 11.03 3.10
C LYS A 124 14.12 11.44 3.63
N LEU A 125 13.07 11.04 2.93
CA LEU A 125 11.68 11.26 3.33
C LEU A 125 11.25 10.28 4.43
N LYS A 126 10.23 10.68 5.20
CA LYS A 126 9.67 9.90 6.30
C LYS A 126 8.15 10.06 6.36
N PRO A 127 7.40 9.08 6.87
CA PRO A 127 5.96 9.26 7.06
C PRO A 127 5.66 10.33 8.11
N SER A 128 4.46 10.91 8.04
CA SER A 128 3.93 11.75 9.13
C SER A 128 3.38 10.89 10.26
N LYS A 129 3.25 11.48 11.46
CA LYS A 129 2.59 10.88 12.62
C LYS A 129 1.17 10.47 12.31
N ASP A 130 0.45 11.27 11.53
CA ASP A 130 -0.94 11.00 11.16
C ASP A 130 -1.06 9.78 10.25
N LEU A 131 -0.19 9.65 9.26
CA LEU A 131 -0.11 8.42 8.45
C LEU A 131 0.20 7.21 9.34
N MET A 132 1.15 7.32 10.27
CA MET A 132 1.48 6.22 11.18
C MET A 132 0.34 5.89 12.16
N LYS A 133 -0.57 6.83 12.48
CA LYS A 133 -1.79 6.52 13.26
C LYS A 133 -2.74 5.61 12.48
N LEU A 134 -2.86 5.79 11.16
CA LEU A 134 -3.67 4.90 10.31
C LEU A 134 -3.10 3.47 10.32
N TYR A 135 -1.78 3.33 10.15
CA TYR A 135 -1.11 2.03 10.26
C TYR A 135 -1.28 1.40 11.64
N ARG A 136 -1.21 2.17 12.74
CA ARG A 136 -1.45 1.62 14.09
C ARG A 136 -2.83 0.99 14.22
N LYS A 137 -3.84 1.60 13.58
CA LYS A 137 -5.21 1.08 13.57
C LYS A 137 -5.38 -0.15 12.66
N SER A 138 -4.46 -0.42 11.73
CA SER A 138 -4.46 -1.64 10.91
C SER A 138 -3.67 -2.80 11.53
N ARG A 139 -3.34 -2.74 12.84
CA ARG A 139 -2.59 -3.78 13.55
C ARG A 139 -3.11 -5.21 13.33
N LYS A 140 -4.43 -5.39 13.21
CA LYS A 140 -5.07 -6.70 13.02
C LYS A 140 -4.75 -7.34 11.67
N GLU A 141 -4.30 -6.54 10.70
CA GLU A 141 -4.03 -6.97 9.33
C GLU A 141 -2.56 -7.44 9.14
N HIS A 142 -1.79 -7.51 10.22
CA HIS A 142 -0.36 -7.84 10.16
C HIS A 142 0.04 -8.85 11.23
N SER A 143 1.06 -9.64 10.92
CA SER A 143 1.79 -10.40 11.92
C SER A 143 2.47 -9.44 12.90
N MET A 144 2.68 -9.92 14.14
CA MET A 144 3.30 -9.10 15.19
C MET A 144 4.71 -8.64 14.81
N LEU A 145 5.49 -9.50 14.14
CA LEU A 145 6.87 -9.19 13.75
C LEU A 145 6.91 -8.11 12.66
N TYR A 146 6.08 -8.24 11.62
CA TYR A 146 6.01 -7.24 10.55
C TYR A 146 5.52 -5.89 11.11
N PHE A 147 4.45 -5.91 11.90
CA PHE A 147 3.89 -4.72 12.52
C PHE A 147 4.89 -3.99 13.43
N ALA A 148 5.62 -4.73 14.29
CA ALA A 148 6.63 -4.13 15.17
C ALA A 148 7.75 -3.43 14.37
N ARG A 149 8.20 -4.02 13.26
CA ARG A 149 9.18 -3.40 12.37
C ARG A 149 8.63 -2.13 11.72
N LEU A 150 7.40 -2.18 11.22
CA LEU A 150 6.73 -1.02 10.63
C LEU A 150 6.58 0.13 11.64
N MET A 151 6.24 -0.18 12.90
CA MET A 151 6.07 0.82 13.97
C MET A 151 7.38 1.45 14.46
N ASN A 152 8.53 0.86 14.15
CA ASN A 152 9.84 1.46 14.42
C ASN A 152 10.26 2.53 13.39
N THR A 153 9.41 2.80 12.39
CA THR A 153 9.66 3.86 11.40
C THR A 153 9.62 5.23 12.06
N ARG A 154 10.69 6.02 11.88
CA ARG A 154 10.77 7.41 12.35
C ARG A 154 9.86 8.29 11.50
N THR A 155 9.17 9.23 12.13
CA THR A 155 8.34 10.24 11.45
C THR A 155 9.13 11.50 11.12
N CYS A 156 8.61 12.32 10.20
CA CYS A 156 9.16 13.65 9.89
C CYS A 156 8.76 14.71 10.92
N ASP A 157 7.69 14.47 11.68
CA ASP A 157 7.08 15.36 12.67
C ASP A 157 7.07 14.78 14.09
#